data_AF-A0A5B0MFD6-F1
#
_entry.id   AF-A0A5B0MFD6-F1
#
_cell.length_a   1.000
_cell.length_b   1.000
_cell.length_c   1.000
_cell.angle_alpha   90.00
_cell.angle_beta   90.00
_cell.angle_gamma   90.00
#
_symmetry.space_group_name_H-M   'P 1'
#
loop_
_entity.id
_entity.type
_entity.pdbx_description
1 polymer ?
#
loop_
_entity_poly.entity_id
_entity_poly.type
_entity_poly.pdbx_seq_one_letter_code
_entity_poly.pdbx_strand_id
1 'polypeptide(L)'
;MKKTIPITSFFSKRPAESQAEKPATKFTIQEVACVGNNDDSWPRPRGNKKIIECIQNSPSVYHGGPPRYKLCEKLFGKKREAELSEVEKQLLQEAVVREATWEIRRNDGCRSIHSTKCTRSIPSKPSPHLSVCNECLNVRKDKSLLTAINTKYANDENLKYVRKSFMASDPFQEKRRTFEQVHLLATRLERATKKDDQMFWKAFAAQAEAGKFNDLEPFKGLVMAVAIRNERESSGKALTGIRFSPSFDDFMMTMAATSPRCAQLFRETFAGRSLRSQRDIRAKNSVQLADGLALVNFQPVSSILKDLDYSGPLAVGSDQTVCLKSLRAHDGYLVGAQGGDIKFNSEEHLKTLTQKIIVDKSFCSKLRAYTIQVPLPGIPTYVVALLASKDKECATDIIETHKQVLDLCDQVGLKVLSISSDGAANELSAQMEVVKLSDSHLKFIRPKHKIDIQIPLVGSPPLPLVAIQDPKHARKTSTNQLLSGARLLCFGKYWFSILHLSVIVESDGASIYPKDVFNCDKQDDGRAY
;
A
#
# COMPACT_ATOMS: atom_id res chain seq x y z
N MET A 1 13.74 -10.18 12.77
CA MET A 1 14.45 -9.44 11.69
C MET A 1 15.74 -8.86 12.25
N LYS A 2 16.89 -9.40 11.86
CA LYS A 2 18.21 -8.87 12.24
C LYS A 2 18.40 -7.52 11.52
N LYS A 3 18.67 -6.45 12.27
CA LYS A 3 18.95 -5.11 11.71
C LYS A 3 20.26 -5.17 10.93
N THR A 4 20.19 -5.11 9.60
CA THR A 4 21.37 -4.96 8.74
C THR A 4 21.88 -3.52 8.86
N ILE A 5 23.10 -3.38 9.37
CA ILE A 5 23.80 -2.09 9.43
C ILE A 5 24.51 -1.89 8.08
N PRO A 6 24.38 -0.73 7.41
CA PRO A 6 25.05 -0.47 6.14
C PRO A 6 26.57 -0.59 6.26
N ILE A 7 27.23 -1.19 5.28
CA ILE A 7 28.68 -1.48 5.29
C ILE A 7 29.56 -0.22 5.53
N THR A 8 29.01 0.97 5.23
CA THR A 8 29.64 2.27 5.47
C THR A 8 29.84 2.61 6.94
N SER A 9 29.13 1.95 7.86
CA SER A 9 29.32 2.15 9.30
C SER A 9 30.61 1.52 9.83
N PHE A 10 31.25 0.63 9.06
CA PHE A 10 32.47 -0.08 9.47
C PHE A 10 33.76 0.62 9.02
N PHE A 11 33.67 1.66 8.18
CA PHE A 11 34.84 2.37 7.68
C PHE A 11 34.80 3.82 8.17
N SER A 12 35.56 4.12 9.22
CA SER A 12 35.66 5.49 9.76
C SER A 12 36.44 6.45 8.86
N LYS A 13 37.27 5.96 7.93
CA LYS A 13 37.97 6.74 6.88
C LYS A 13 38.30 5.88 5.64
N ARG A 14 38.22 6.47 4.44
CA ARG A 14 38.72 5.87 3.19
C ARG A 14 40.26 5.91 3.15
N PRO A 15 40.96 4.84 2.74
CA PRO A 15 42.43 4.80 2.69
C PRO A 15 43.11 5.61 1.57
N ALA A 16 42.37 6.43 0.82
CA ALA A 16 42.91 7.15 -0.35
C ALA A 16 43.11 8.66 -0.15
N GLU A 17 42.98 9.18 1.07
CA GLU A 17 43.32 10.56 1.42
C GLU A 17 44.68 10.61 2.15
N SER A 18 45.71 10.08 1.49
CA SER A 18 47.09 10.30 1.89
C SER A 18 47.56 11.69 1.42
N GLN A 19 47.88 12.56 2.38
CA GLN A 19 48.83 13.68 2.23
C GLN A 19 48.55 14.71 1.13
N ALA A 20 47.34 15.29 1.11
CA ALA A 20 47.17 16.64 0.60
C ALA A 20 46.93 17.57 1.80
N GLU A 21 47.70 18.66 1.91
CA GLU A 21 47.45 19.73 2.87
C GLU A 21 45.97 20.09 2.82
N LYS A 22 45.28 19.99 3.96
CA LYS A 22 43.89 20.45 4.07
C LYS A 22 43.87 21.93 3.65
N PRO A 23 43.21 22.30 2.55
CA PRO A 23 42.99 23.71 2.28
C PRO A 23 42.19 24.26 3.46
N ALA A 24 42.59 25.42 3.97
CA ALA A 24 41.88 26.11 5.03
C ALA A 24 40.38 26.04 4.76
N THR A 25 39.62 25.46 5.69
CA THR A 25 38.15 25.31 5.58
C THR A 25 37.56 26.68 5.24
N LYS A 26 37.21 26.88 3.95
CA LYS A 26 36.35 27.99 3.55
C LYS A 26 35.01 27.74 4.22
N PHE A 27 34.77 28.44 5.33
CA PHE A 27 33.47 28.43 6.00
C PHE A 27 32.42 28.81 4.95
N THR A 28 31.63 27.84 4.51
CA THR A 28 30.52 28.10 3.60
C THR A 28 29.42 28.73 4.43
N ILE A 29 29.37 30.05 4.43
CA ILE A 29 28.26 30.82 4.99
C ILE A 29 27.04 30.46 4.15
N GLN A 30 26.02 29.87 4.78
CA GLN A 30 24.74 29.61 4.13
C GLN A 30 23.76 30.71 4.52
N GLU A 31 22.95 31.15 3.57
CA GLU A 31 21.79 31.99 3.89
C GLU A 31 20.71 31.13 4.55
N VAL A 32 20.38 31.47 5.79
CA VAL A 32 19.32 30.82 6.55
C VAL A 32 18.19 31.82 6.76
N ALA A 33 16.94 31.39 6.66
CA ALA A 33 15.78 32.23 6.95
C ALA A 33 15.76 32.64 8.42
N CYS A 34 15.48 33.92 8.70
CA CYS A 34 15.30 34.44 10.04
C CYS A 34 14.05 33.82 10.67
N VAL A 35 14.20 33.13 11.80
CA VAL A 35 13.09 32.42 12.48
C VAL A 35 12.19 33.33 13.34
N GLY A 36 12.57 34.60 13.46
CA GLY A 36 11.83 35.60 14.25
C GLY A 36 11.84 35.31 15.75
N ASN A 37 10.96 35.97 16.50
CA ASN A 37 10.79 35.77 17.93
C ASN A 37 9.60 34.84 18.22
N ASN A 38 9.87 33.68 18.81
CA ASN A 38 8.89 32.69 19.24
C ASN A 38 9.33 32.05 20.57
N ASP A 39 8.57 31.10 21.10
CA ASP A 39 8.87 30.47 22.40
C ASP A 39 10.22 29.73 22.41
N ASP A 40 10.70 29.25 21.26
CA ASP A 40 11.96 28.51 21.12
C ASP A 40 13.16 29.47 20.88
N SER A 41 12.98 30.50 20.06
CA SER A 41 14.04 31.47 19.73
C SER A 41 14.21 32.57 20.78
N TRP A 42 13.23 32.75 21.66
CA TRP A 42 13.26 33.68 22.78
C TRP A 42 12.66 33.05 24.05
N PRO A 43 13.41 32.16 24.73
CA PRO A 43 12.97 31.57 25.98
C PRO A 43 12.85 32.64 27.06
N ARG A 44 11.68 32.71 27.72
CA ARG A 44 11.37 33.69 28.77
C ARG A 44 11.08 32.98 30.11
N PRO A 45 12.11 32.58 30.88
CA PRO A 45 11.93 31.78 32.09
C PRO A 45 11.15 32.49 33.21
N ARG A 46 11.12 33.83 33.21
CA ARG A 46 10.32 34.66 34.15
C ARG A 46 9.02 35.19 33.53
N GLY A 47 8.65 34.75 32.34
CA GLY A 47 7.44 35.20 31.65
C GLY A 47 6.22 34.40 32.08
N ASN A 48 5.15 35.08 32.48
CA ASN A 48 3.90 34.42 32.92
C ASN A 48 3.04 33.91 31.75
N LYS A 49 3.39 34.22 30.50
CA LYS A 49 2.64 33.85 29.29
C LYS A 49 3.58 33.42 28.16
N LYS A 50 3.11 32.53 27.30
CA LYS A 50 3.86 32.12 26.10
C LYS A 50 3.72 33.13 24.97
N ILE A 51 4.77 33.32 24.17
CA ILE A 51 4.76 34.20 23.00
C ILE A 51 3.75 33.69 21.97
N ILE A 52 3.56 32.37 21.87
CA ILE A 52 2.54 31.79 20.99
C ILE A 52 1.11 32.26 21.30
N GLU A 53 0.81 32.61 22.56
CA GLU A 53 -0.49 33.18 22.93
C GLU A 53 -0.70 34.57 22.34
N CYS A 54 0.35 35.38 22.22
CA CYS A 54 0.26 36.68 21.53
C CYS A 54 0.07 36.48 20.02
N ILE A 55 0.84 35.57 19.42
CA ILE A 55 0.80 35.28 17.99
C ILE A 55 -0.59 34.79 17.57
N GLN A 56 -1.17 33.85 18.33
CA GLN A 56 -2.52 33.33 18.08
C GLN A 56 -3.61 34.31 18.52
N ASN A 57 -3.35 34.99 19.64
CA ASN A 57 -4.12 35.96 20.41
C ASN A 57 -4.57 37.24 19.73
N SER A 58 -3.60 37.84 19.04
CA SER A 58 -3.64 39.26 18.73
C SER A 58 -4.60 39.56 17.58
N PRO A 59 -5.43 40.62 17.69
CA PRO A 59 -6.39 40.98 16.65
C PRO A 59 -5.72 41.63 15.43
N SER A 60 -4.58 42.31 15.60
CA SER A 60 -3.83 42.94 14.51
C SER A 60 -2.59 42.14 14.12
N VAL A 61 -2.16 42.26 12.87
CA VAL A 61 -0.84 41.79 12.40
C VAL A 61 0.26 42.78 12.77
N TYR A 62 0.01 44.07 12.58
CA TYR A 62 0.99 45.14 12.69
C TYR A 62 0.86 45.88 14.03
N HIS A 63 2.00 46.16 14.67
CA HIS A 63 2.07 46.72 16.03
C HIS A 63 3.26 47.66 16.21
N GLY A 64 3.29 48.35 17.36
CA GLY A 64 4.38 49.22 17.79
C GLY A 64 4.37 50.64 17.21
N GLY A 65 3.46 50.91 16.27
CA GLY A 65 3.12 52.28 15.86
C GLY A 65 2.22 53.00 16.88
N PRO A 66 1.95 54.31 16.68
CA PRO A 66 1.06 55.08 17.54
C PRO A 66 -0.36 54.47 17.61
N PRO A 67 -1.09 54.69 18.72
CA PRO A 67 -2.48 54.26 18.83
C PRO A 67 -3.33 54.76 17.66
N ARG A 68 -4.21 53.90 17.13
CA ARG A 68 -5.01 54.20 15.93
C ARG A 68 -5.84 55.47 16.03
N TYR A 69 -6.31 55.85 17.22
CA TYR A 69 -7.04 57.12 17.40
C TYR A 69 -6.16 58.36 17.16
N LYS A 70 -4.86 58.30 17.49
CA LYS A 70 -3.90 59.39 17.20
C LYS A 70 -3.61 59.48 15.70
N LEU A 71 -3.54 58.33 15.02
CA LEU A 71 -3.41 58.30 13.56
C LEU A 71 -4.65 58.84 12.87
N CYS A 72 -5.84 58.50 13.38
CA CYS A 72 -7.11 59.01 12.90
C CYS A 72 -7.19 60.55 13.02
N GLU A 73 -6.80 61.10 14.17
CA GLU A 73 -6.79 62.55 14.41
C GLU A 73 -5.75 63.26 13.53
N LYS A 74 -4.55 62.68 13.38
CA LYS A 74 -3.47 63.23 12.56
C LYS A 74 -3.78 63.23 11.06
N LEU A 75 -4.42 62.18 10.54
CA LEU A 75 -4.65 62.01 9.10
C LEU A 75 -5.95 62.66 8.62
N PHE A 76 -6.99 62.68 9.47
CA PHE A 76 -8.35 63.04 9.05
C PHE A 76 -9.02 64.06 9.97
N GLY A 77 -8.36 64.53 11.04
CA GLY A 77 -8.96 65.46 12.01
C GLY A 77 -10.09 64.88 12.86
N LYS A 78 -10.33 63.56 12.77
CA LYS A 78 -11.43 62.85 13.44
C LYS A 78 -10.89 62.00 14.59
N LYS A 79 -11.60 61.95 15.72
CA LYS A 79 -11.15 61.18 16.91
C LYS A 79 -11.65 59.73 16.92
N ARG A 80 -12.70 59.41 16.14
CA ARG A 80 -13.31 58.07 16.11
C ARG A 80 -13.25 57.47 14.71
N GLU A 81 -12.78 56.23 14.62
CA GLU A 81 -12.76 55.46 13.36
C GLU A 81 -14.16 55.26 12.74
N ALA A 82 -15.22 55.35 13.55
CA ALA A 82 -16.61 55.26 13.09
C ALA A 82 -17.04 56.45 12.21
N GLU A 83 -16.32 57.57 12.26
CA GLU A 83 -16.58 58.79 11.49
C GLU A 83 -15.84 58.79 10.13
N LEU A 84 -15.08 57.74 9.84
CA LEU A 84 -14.32 57.56 8.61
C LEU A 84 -15.16 56.88 7.52
N SER A 85 -15.06 57.39 6.30
CA SER A 85 -15.48 56.72 5.06
C SER A 85 -14.62 55.48 4.79
N GLU A 86 -15.06 54.59 3.90
CA GLU A 86 -14.30 53.38 3.55
C GLU A 86 -12.92 53.71 2.96
N VAL A 87 -12.80 54.77 2.17
CA VAL A 87 -11.52 55.25 1.63
C VAL A 87 -10.58 55.73 2.74
N GLU A 88 -11.11 56.51 3.70
CA GLU A 88 -10.34 56.97 4.86
C GLU A 88 -9.91 55.80 5.76
N LYS A 89 -10.73 54.75 5.91
CA LYS A 89 -10.37 53.53 6.64
C LYS A 89 -9.23 52.76 5.98
N GLN A 90 -9.21 52.70 4.65
CA GLN A 90 -8.12 52.08 3.90
C GLN A 90 -6.80 52.85 4.09
N LEU A 91 -6.85 54.18 3.96
CA LEU A 91 -5.70 55.06 4.21
C LEU A 91 -5.19 54.97 5.65
N LEU A 92 -6.10 54.85 6.64
CA LEU A 92 -5.73 54.59 8.04
C LEU A 92 -4.98 53.27 8.18
N GLN A 93 -5.44 52.22 7.50
CA GLN A 93 -4.81 50.90 7.56
C GLN A 93 -3.41 50.90 6.95
N GLU A 94 -3.21 51.58 5.82
CA GLU A 94 -1.88 51.77 5.22
C GLU A 94 -0.94 52.54 6.14
N ALA A 95 -1.43 53.57 6.83
CA ALA A 95 -0.65 54.31 7.81
C ALA A 95 -0.25 53.43 9.02
N VAL A 96 -1.14 52.56 9.49
CA VAL A 96 -0.85 51.60 10.57
C VAL A 96 0.25 50.61 10.15
N VAL A 97 0.22 50.12 8.90
CA VAL A 97 1.27 49.24 8.37
C VAL A 97 2.60 49.98 8.28
N ARG A 98 2.58 51.22 7.78
CA ARG A 98 3.79 52.05 7.60
C ARG A 98 4.46 52.46 8.90
N GLU A 99 3.68 52.77 9.94
CA GLU A 99 4.21 53.21 11.24
C GLU A 99 4.50 52.05 12.22
N ALA A 100 4.23 50.80 11.82
CA ALA A 100 4.51 49.64 12.65
C ALA A 100 6.01 49.35 12.78
N THR A 101 6.44 49.03 14.00
CA THR A 101 7.83 48.62 14.30
C THR A 101 8.00 47.09 14.25
N TRP A 102 6.91 46.34 14.46
CA TRP A 102 6.91 44.89 14.38
C TRP A 102 5.58 44.31 13.89
N GLU A 103 5.65 43.09 13.36
CA GLU A 103 4.54 42.35 12.77
C GLU A 103 4.49 40.90 13.28
N ILE A 104 3.29 40.32 13.28
CA ILE A 104 3.04 38.92 13.63
C ILE A 104 2.91 38.11 12.35
N ARG A 105 3.81 37.17 12.12
CA ARG A 105 3.73 36.23 10.99
C ARG A 105 3.09 34.92 11.46
N ARG A 106 1.90 34.64 10.94
CA ARG A 106 1.10 33.45 11.32
C ARG A 106 1.19 32.31 10.29
N ASN A 107 1.39 32.65 9.03
CA ASN A 107 1.15 31.75 7.88
C ASN A 107 2.45 31.30 7.17
N ASP A 108 3.59 31.94 7.42
CA ASP A 108 4.84 31.73 6.66
C ASP A 108 5.68 30.53 7.15
N GLY A 109 5.05 29.52 7.76
CA GLY A 109 5.75 28.40 8.41
C GLY A 109 6.43 28.76 9.74
N CYS A 110 6.81 30.03 9.95
CA CYS A 110 7.38 30.56 11.19
C CYS A 110 6.30 31.30 11.99
N ARG A 111 5.64 30.63 12.94
CA ARG A 111 4.72 31.26 13.91
C ARG A 111 5.53 32.13 14.86
N SER A 112 5.75 33.39 14.49
CA SER A 112 6.77 34.22 15.13
C SER A 112 6.51 35.71 14.93
N ILE A 113 7.20 36.53 15.74
CA ILE A 113 7.11 37.99 15.73
C ILE A 113 8.39 38.54 15.09
N HIS A 114 8.22 39.41 14.09
CA HIS A 114 9.31 40.00 13.30
C HIS A 114 9.33 41.52 13.40
N SER A 115 10.50 42.11 13.22
CA SER A 115 10.59 43.53 12.87
C SER A 115 9.99 43.78 11.49
N THR A 116 9.35 44.94 11.28
CA THR A 116 8.97 45.39 9.94
C THR A 116 10.18 45.62 9.03
N LYS A 117 11.38 45.74 9.61
CA LYS A 117 12.69 45.83 8.90
C LYS A 117 13.45 44.51 8.88
N CYS A 118 12.80 43.37 9.14
CA CYS A 118 13.46 42.06 9.16
C CYS A 118 14.22 41.78 7.85
N THR A 119 15.49 41.37 7.97
CA THR A 119 16.36 41.06 6.81
C THR A 119 15.92 39.82 6.03
N ARG A 120 14.97 39.03 6.58
CA ARG A 120 14.39 37.78 6.04
C ARG A 120 15.39 36.61 5.92
N SER A 121 16.55 36.83 5.34
CA SER A 121 17.67 35.89 5.30
C SER A 121 18.85 36.45 6.07
N ILE A 122 19.62 35.57 6.70
CA ILE A 122 20.84 35.92 7.41
C ILE A 122 21.97 34.95 7.05
N PRO A 123 23.18 35.47 6.82
CA PRO A 123 24.37 34.64 6.68
C PRO A 123 24.65 33.97 8.02
N SER A 124 24.52 32.65 8.08
CA SER A 124 24.76 31.88 9.30
C SER A 124 25.74 30.74 9.05
N LYS A 125 26.55 30.43 10.07
CA LYS A 125 27.31 29.18 10.09
C LYS A 125 26.31 28.03 10.31
N PRO A 126 26.50 26.85 9.71
CA PRO A 126 25.65 25.70 9.97
C PRO A 126 25.75 25.34 11.47
N SER A 127 24.81 25.85 12.26
CA SER A 127 24.72 25.64 13.69
C SER A 127 23.28 25.27 14.04
N PRO A 128 23.06 24.45 15.08
CA PRO A 128 21.73 24.08 15.53
C PRO A 128 20.94 25.24 16.17
N HIS A 129 21.55 26.43 16.30
CA HIS A 129 20.90 27.57 16.93
C HIS A 129 19.96 28.30 15.96
N LEU A 130 18.70 28.45 16.41
CA LEU A 130 17.66 29.27 15.81
C LEU A 130 18.18 30.69 15.56
N SER A 131 18.46 31.00 14.29
CA SER A 131 19.15 32.24 13.91
C SER A 131 18.13 33.38 13.69
N VAL A 132 18.30 34.49 14.42
CA VAL A 132 17.40 35.66 14.39
C VAL A 132 18.20 36.89 13.96
N CYS A 133 17.69 37.67 13.00
CA CYS A 133 18.37 38.88 12.53
C CYS A 133 18.42 40.00 13.59
N ASN A 134 19.39 40.91 13.46
CA ASN A 134 19.59 42.02 14.39
C ASN A 134 18.33 42.90 14.56
N GLU A 135 17.62 43.18 13.47
CA GLU A 135 16.37 43.95 13.53
C GLU A 135 15.31 43.24 14.38
N CYS A 136 15.15 41.92 14.22
CA CYS A 136 14.23 41.14 15.07
C CYS A 136 14.70 41.03 16.53
N LEU A 137 16.01 41.02 16.78
CA LEU A 137 16.56 41.07 18.15
C LEU A 137 16.29 42.41 18.81
N ASN A 138 16.40 43.52 18.07
CA ASN A 138 16.15 44.86 18.58
C ASN A 138 14.70 45.05 19.03
N VAL A 139 13.74 44.41 18.34
CA VAL A 139 12.32 44.43 18.73
C VAL A 139 12.08 43.84 20.13
N ARG A 140 12.96 42.97 20.65
CA ARG A 140 12.83 42.45 22.03
C ARG A 140 12.88 43.54 23.10
N LYS A 141 13.46 44.71 22.78
CA LYS A 141 13.54 45.88 23.66
C LYS A 141 12.34 46.82 23.49
N ASP A 142 11.48 46.59 22.51
CA ASP A 142 10.31 47.42 22.24
C ASP A 142 9.27 47.24 23.37
N LYS A 143 8.92 48.35 24.03
CA LYS A 143 7.94 48.35 25.13
C LYS A 143 6.58 47.85 24.66
N SER A 144 6.17 48.17 23.44
CA SER A 144 4.89 47.73 22.89
C SER A 144 4.83 46.21 22.73
N LEU A 145 5.93 45.58 22.30
CA LEU A 145 6.02 44.13 22.21
C LEU A 145 5.95 43.49 23.60
N LEU A 146 6.73 44.02 24.56
CA LEU A 146 6.74 43.53 25.94
C LEU A 146 5.35 43.62 26.59
N THR A 147 4.58 44.67 26.32
CA THR A 147 3.19 44.79 26.75
C THR A 147 2.30 43.74 26.05
N ALA A 148 2.40 43.59 24.73
CA ALA A 148 1.57 42.68 23.96
C ALA A 148 1.72 41.22 24.42
N ILE A 149 2.96 40.73 24.55
CA ILE A 149 3.24 39.34 24.97
C ILE A 149 2.86 39.03 26.42
N ASN A 150 2.57 40.04 27.23
CA ASN A 150 2.10 39.89 28.62
C ASN A 150 0.59 40.19 28.76
N THR A 151 -0.08 40.66 27.70
CA THR A 151 -1.50 41.02 27.69
C THR A 151 -2.40 39.79 27.76
N LYS A 152 -3.55 39.89 28.43
CA LYS A 152 -4.59 38.83 28.39
C LYS A 152 -5.51 39.14 27.22
N TYR A 153 -5.42 38.33 26.17
CA TYR A 153 -6.25 38.50 24.98
C TYR A 153 -7.66 37.97 25.20
N ALA A 154 -8.62 38.49 24.42
CA ALA A 154 -10.00 38.05 24.47
C ALA A 154 -10.13 36.56 24.11
N ASN A 155 -10.90 35.84 24.93
CA ASN A 155 -11.42 34.49 24.67
C ASN A 155 -12.71 34.58 23.83
N ASP A 156 -13.27 33.43 23.45
CA ASP A 156 -14.44 33.35 22.56
C ASP A 156 -15.65 34.16 23.07
N GLU A 157 -15.86 34.21 24.39
CA GLU A 157 -16.95 34.97 25.03
C GLU A 157 -16.79 36.50 24.90
N ASN A 158 -15.54 36.97 24.99
CA ASN A 158 -15.21 38.40 24.99
C ASN A 158 -14.81 38.91 23.60
N LEU A 159 -14.69 38.03 22.61
CA LEU A 159 -14.30 38.37 21.25
C LEU A 159 -15.29 39.35 20.60
N LYS A 160 -16.58 39.29 20.98
CA LYS A 160 -17.63 40.23 20.53
C LYS A 160 -17.33 41.70 20.85
N TYR A 161 -16.49 41.96 21.85
CA TYR A 161 -16.07 43.32 22.22
C TYR A 161 -14.81 43.80 21.48
N VAL A 162 -14.18 42.93 20.68
CA VAL A 162 -13.03 43.31 19.85
C VAL A 162 -13.53 43.91 18.54
N ARG A 163 -13.09 45.13 18.23
CA ARG A 163 -13.49 45.82 16.98
C ARG A 163 -12.99 45.06 15.75
N LYS A 164 -13.89 44.79 14.80
CA LYS A 164 -13.56 44.15 13.50
C LYS A 164 -12.49 44.92 12.71
N SER A 165 -12.46 46.26 12.84
CA SER A 165 -11.45 47.10 12.18
C SER A 165 -10.00 46.76 12.56
N PHE A 166 -9.78 46.12 13.72
CA PHE A 166 -8.43 45.67 14.10
C PHE A 166 -8.01 44.37 13.40
N MET A 167 -8.98 43.54 13.01
CA MET A 167 -8.73 42.26 12.33
C MET A 167 -8.78 42.38 10.79
N ALA A 168 -9.25 43.51 10.27
CA ALA A 168 -9.40 43.77 8.82
C ALA A 168 -8.11 43.54 8.00
N SER A 169 -6.93 43.68 8.63
CA SER A 169 -5.63 43.43 7.98
C SER A 169 -5.31 41.95 7.73
N ASP A 170 -6.02 41.01 8.38
CA ASP A 170 -5.84 39.56 8.26
C ASP A 170 -7.21 38.88 8.21
N PRO A 171 -7.87 38.88 7.03
CA PRO A 171 -9.23 38.33 6.88
C PRO A 171 -9.32 36.86 7.26
N PHE A 172 -8.22 36.11 7.13
CA PHE A 172 -8.17 34.70 7.54
C PHE A 172 -8.23 34.57 9.06
N GLN A 173 -7.43 35.34 9.79
CA GLN A 173 -7.45 35.34 11.25
C GLN A 173 -8.76 35.91 11.82
N GLU A 174 -9.34 36.92 11.17
CA GLU A 174 -10.68 37.41 11.48
C GLU A 174 -11.70 36.26 11.41
N LYS A 175 -11.80 35.61 10.24
CA LYS A 175 -12.73 34.48 10.06
C LYS A 175 -12.45 33.34 11.03
N ARG A 176 -11.18 33.00 11.28
CA ARG A 176 -10.79 31.95 12.23
C ARG A 176 -11.19 32.29 13.67
N ARG A 177 -11.22 33.56 14.06
CA ARG A 177 -11.66 33.98 15.40
C ARG A 177 -13.18 34.12 15.49
N THR A 178 -13.83 34.53 14.40
CA THR A 178 -15.28 34.77 14.39
C THR A 178 -16.09 33.50 14.16
N PHE A 179 -15.58 32.52 13.41
CA PHE A 179 -16.30 31.30 13.04
C PHE A 179 -15.62 30.06 13.64
N GLU A 180 -16.31 29.37 14.56
CA GLU A 180 -15.80 28.16 15.23
C GLU A 180 -15.41 27.06 14.22
N GLN A 181 -16.19 26.86 13.15
CA GLN A 181 -15.88 25.85 12.13
C GLN A 181 -14.53 26.12 11.43
N VAL A 182 -14.22 27.39 11.12
CA VAL A 182 -12.93 27.79 10.53
C VAL A 182 -11.79 27.59 11.54
N HIS A 183 -12.06 27.85 12.83
CA HIS A 183 -11.10 27.55 13.91
C HIS A 183 -10.78 26.06 14.00
N LEU A 184 -11.81 25.21 13.96
CA LEU A 184 -11.69 23.75 14.03
C LEU A 184 -10.94 23.20 12.81
N LEU A 185 -11.26 23.68 11.60
CA LEU A 185 -10.55 23.30 10.38
C LEU A 185 -9.07 23.72 10.38
N ALA A 186 -8.75 24.87 10.96
CA ALA A 186 -7.37 25.32 11.13
C ALA A 186 -6.64 24.58 12.27
N THR A 187 -7.35 23.83 13.10
CA THR A 187 -6.77 23.06 14.20
C THR A 187 -6.23 21.74 13.70
N ARG A 188 -4.93 21.49 13.94
CA ARG A 188 -4.31 20.19 13.65
C ARG A 188 -4.85 19.13 14.61
N LEU A 189 -5.29 17.99 14.09
CA LEU A 189 -5.79 16.87 14.90
C LEU A 189 -4.75 16.40 15.92
N GLU A 190 -3.47 16.32 15.55
CA GLU A 190 -2.37 15.98 16.47
C GLU A 190 -2.22 16.93 17.67
N ARG A 191 -2.67 18.18 17.53
CA ARG A 191 -2.70 19.11 18.67
C ARG A 191 -3.97 18.96 19.48
N ALA A 192 -5.08 18.61 18.82
CA ALA A 192 -6.34 18.35 19.49
C ALA A 192 -6.22 17.12 20.40
N THR A 193 -5.58 16.04 19.94
CA THR A 193 -5.33 14.82 20.75
C THR A 193 -4.48 15.06 22.01
N LYS A 194 -3.66 16.12 22.03
CA LYS A 194 -2.85 16.50 23.21
C LYS A 194 -3.59 17.40 24.20
N LYS A 195 -4.77 17.91 23.84
CA LYS A 195 -5.58 18.76 24.72
C LYS A 195 -6.59 17.90 25.47
N ASP A 196 -7.57 17.38 24.75
CA ASP A 196 -8.65 16.54 25.27
C ASP A 196 -9.39 15.84 24.11
N ASP A 197 -10.18 14.82 24.45
CA ASP A 197 -10.95 14.05 23.48
C ASP A 197 -12.06 14.88 22.83
N GLN A 198 -12.64 15.85 23.54
CA GLN A 198 -13.77 16.65 23.04
C GLN A 198 -13.35 17.57 21.89
N MET A 199 -12.20 18.24 22.02
CA MET A 199 -11.59 19.07 20.99
C MET A 199 -11.16 18.22 19.79
N PHE A 200 -10.67 16.99 20.03
CA PHE A 200 -10.40 16.05 18.96
C PHE A 200 -11.67 15.74 18.17
N TRP A 201 -12.76 15.35 18.82
CA TRP A 201 -14.02 15.03 18.15
C TRP A 201 -14.60 16.21 17.37
N LYS A 202 -14.57 17.42 17.93
CA LYS A 202 -15.01 18.64 17.22
C LYS A 202 -14.17 18.92 15.98
N ALA A 203 -12.85 18.84 16.09
CA ALA A 203 -11.94 19.05 14.96
C ALA A 203 -12.06 17.94 13.91
N PHE A 204 -12.23 16.69 14.35
CA PHE A 204 -12.45 15.53 13.48
C PHE A 204 -13.74 15.69 12.68
N ALA A 205 -14.85 16.06 13.34
CA ALA A 205 -16.13 16.28 12.69
C ALA A 205 -16.05 17.39 11.64
N ALA A 206 -15.43 18.53 11.96
CA ALA A 206 -15.24 19.63 11.00
C ALA A 206 -14.40 19.20 9.79
N GLN A 207 -13.34 18.41 9.99
CA GLN A 207 -12.52 17.90 8.89
C GLN A 207 -13.24 16.84 8.05
N ALA A 208 -14.05 15.98 8.69
CA ALA A 208 -14.88 15.01 7.99
C ALA A 208 -15.93 15.70 7.13
N GLU A 209 -16.59 16.74 7.64
CA GLU A 209 -17.55 17.57 6.90
C GLU A 209 -16.88 18.27 5.71
N ALA A 210 -15.64 18.73 5.86
CA ALA A 210 -14.84 19.29 4.79
C ALA A 210 -14.28 18.23 3.79
N GLY A 211 -14.69 16.97 3.91
CA GLY A 211 -14.34 15.90 2.97
C GLY A 211 -12.90 15.38 3.09
N LYS A 212 -12.19 15.65 4.19
CA LYS A 212 -10.78 15.24 4.36
C LYS A 212 -10.55 13.72 4.38
N PHE A 213 -11.61 12.94 4.58
CA PHE A 213 -11.55 11.47 4.62
C PHE A 213 -12.34 10.82 3.47
N ASN A 214 -12.75 11.58 2.45
CA ASN A 214 -13.57 11.05 1.35
C ASN A 214 -12.87 9.92 0.59
N ASP A 215 -11.55 9.99 0.44
CA ASP A 215 -10.76 8.98 -0.27
C ASP A 215 -10.52 7.70 0.56
N LEU A 216 -10.97 7.65 1.83
CA LEU A 216 -10.76 6.53 2.75
C LEU A 216 -12.08 5.79 3.02
N GLU A 217 -12.67 5.21 1.98
CA GLU A 217 -13.98 4.53 2.07
C GLU A 217 -14.04 3.40 3.12
N PRO A 218 -13.05 2.50 3.27
CA PRO A 218 -13.08 1.50 4.33
C PRO A 218 -13.09 2.11 5.74
N PHE A 219 -12.42 3.24 5.94
CA PHE A 219 -12.41 3.95 7.23
C PHE A 219 -13.77 4.62 7.51
N LYS A 220 -14.37 5.27 6.51
CA LYS A 220 -15.74 5.81 6.64
C LYS A 220 -16.72 4.69 7.03
N GLY A 221 -16.63 3.56 6.34
CA GLY A 221 -17.44 2.39 6.64
C GLY A 221 -17.24 1.83 8.05
N LEU A 222 -15.99 1.82 8.55
CA LEU A 222 -15.68 1.46 9.94
C LEU A 222 -16.35 2.42 10.94
N VAL A 223 -16.21 3.73 10.75
CA VAL A 223 -16.79 4.74 11.65
C VAL A 223 -18.32 4.60 11.69
N MET A 224 -18.97 4.43 10.53
CA MET A 224 -20.41 4.16 10.45
C MET A 224 -20.79 2.87 11.18
N ALA A 225 -20.03 1.79 10.98
CA ALA A 225 -20.30 0.50 11.61
C ALA A 225 -20.21 0.56 13.14
N VAL A 226 -19.19 1.24 13.68
CA VAL A 226 -18.99 1.43 15.12
C VAL A 226 -20.10 2.32 15.70
N ALA A 227 -20.46 3.41 15.02
CA ALA A 227 -21.53 4.31 15.48
C ALA A 227 -22.89 3.58 15.54
N ILE A 228 -23.26 2.84 14.50
CA ILE A 228 -24.51 2.05 14.44
C ILE A 228 -24.51 0.96 15.51
N ARG A 229 -23.37 0.29 15.75
CA ARG A 229 -23.24 -0.69 16.82
C ARG A 229 -23.54 -0.07 18.18
N ASN A 230 -22.91 1.06 18.49
CA ASN A 230 -23.09 1.77 19.75
C ASN A 230 -24.55 2.20 19.97
N GLU A 231 -25.20 2.76 18.94
CA GLU A 231 -26.62 3.17 19.01
C GLU A 231 -27.57 1.98 19.28
N ARG A 232 -27.29 0.82 18.67
CA ARG A 232 -28.10 -0.38 18.89
C ARG A 232 -27.90 -0.95 20.28
N GLU A 233 -26.66 -1.06 20.75
CA GLU A 233 -26.34 -1.54 22.09
C GLU A 233 -26.94 -0.62 23.15
N SER A 234 -26.85 0.71 23.00
CA SER A 234 -27.47 1.67 23.92
C SER A 234 -29.00 1.59 23.92
N SER A 235 -29.59 1.16 22.81
CA SER A 235 -31.04 0.94 22.67
C SER A 235 -31.47 -0.48 23.07
N GLY A 236 -30.57 -1.34 23.56
CA GLY A 236 -30.88 -2.74 23.89
C GLY A 236 -31.26 -3.61 22.68
N LYS A 237 -30.94 -3.18 21.45
CA LYS A 237 -31.26 -3.88 20.21
C LYS A 237 -30.18 -4.88 19.84
N ALA A 238 -30.58 -6.00 19.24
CA ALA A 238 -29.64 -6.97 18.70
C ALA A 238 -28.80 -6.40 17.55
N LEU A 239 -27.57 -6.90 17.41
CA LEU A 239 -26.63 -6.54 16.32
C LEU A 239 -26.91 -7.30 15.02
N THR A 240 -28.03 -8.01 14.93
CA THR A 240 -28.43 -8.77 13.74
C THR A 240 -28.98 -7.85 12.65
N GLY A 241 -28.70 -8.17 11.38
CA GLY A 241 -29.21 -7.40 10.24
C GLY A 241 -28.60 -6.01 10.03
N ILE A 242 -27.47 -5.69 10.68
CA ILE A 242 -26.71 -4.48 10.38
C ILE A 242 -26.19 -4.57 8.94
N ARG A 243 -26.38 -3.50 8.17
CA ARG A 243 -25.79 -3.34 6.84
C ARG A 243 -24.45 -2.63 6.98
N PHE A 244 -23.42 -3.19 6.37
CA PHE A 244 -22.09 -2.60 6.31
C PHE A 244 -21.89 -2.00 4.91
N SER A 245 -21.12 -0.93 4.81
CA SER A 245 -20.72 -0.37 3.51
C SER A 245 -19.86 -1.39 2.74
N PRO A 246 -19.99 -1.52 1.41
CA PRO A 246 -19.25 -2.48 0.61
C PRO A 246 -17.73 -2.45 0.86
N SER A 247 -17.10 -1.26 0.77
CA SER A 247 -15.64 -1.13 0.93
C SER A 247 -15.11 -1.57 2.29
N PHE A 248 -15.90 -1.40 3.36
CA PHE A 248 -15.54 -1.90 4.69
C PHE A 248 -15.77 -3.41 4.82
N ASP A 249 -16.83 -3.94 4.21
CA ASP A 249 -17.09 -5.38 4.21
C ASP A 249 -16.00 -6.13 3.41
N ASP A 250 -15.54 -5.56 2.29
CA ASP A 250 -14.42 -6.06 1.48
C ASP A 250 -13.09 -6.02 2.24
N PHE A 251 -12.85 -4.94 2.99
CA PHE A 251 -11.71 -4.83 3.89
C PHE A 251 -11.75 -5.94 4.96
N MET A 252 -12.89 -6.14 5.61
CA MET A 252 -13.08 -7.21 6.60
C MET A 252 -12.91 -8.60 5.98
N MET A 253 -13.36 -8.77 4.74
CA MET A 253 -13.17 -10.00 3.96
C MET A 253 -11.70 -10.29 3.66
N THR A 254 -10.94 -9.26 3.28
CA THR A 254 -9.49 -9.37 3.03
C THR A 254 -8.73 -9.70 4.32
N MET A 255 -9.12 -9.05 5.42
CA MET A 255 -8.57 -9.35 6.74
C MET A 255 -8.87 -10.78 7.17
N ALA A 256 -10.09 -11.27 6.95
CA ALA A 256 -10.50 -12.63 7.25
C ALA A 256 -9.75 -13.67 6.40
N ALA A 257 -9.50 -13.38 5.12
CA ALA A 257 -8.72 -14.24 4.24
C ALA A 257 -7.25 -14.33 4.67
N THR A 258 -6.68 -13.23 5.17
CA THR A 258 -5.30 -13.18 5.67
C THR A 258 -5.17 -13.86 7.03
N SER A 259 -6.08 -13.56 7.95
CA SER A 259 -6.12 -14.13 9.30
C SER A 259 -7.55 -14.06 9.86
N PRO A 260 -8.27 -15.21 9.91
CA PRO A 260 -9.59 -15.28 10.51
C PRO A 260 -9.60 -14.83 11.97
N ARG A 261 -8.49 -15.06 12.69
CA ARG A 261 -8.34 -14.66 14.10
C ARG A 261 -8.22 -13.14 14.26
N CYS A 262 -7.48 -12.47 13.36
CA CYS A 262 -7.42 -11.01 13.35
C CYS A 262 -8.77 -10.39 12.99
N ALA A 263 -9.48 -10.93 12.00
CA ALA A 263 -10.83 -10.46 11.66
C ALA A 263 -11.82 -10.65 12.81
N GLN A 264 -11.71 -11.76 13.54
CA GLN A 264 -12.50 -12.00 14.75
C GLN A 264 -12.21 -10.94 15.81
N LEU A 265 -10.94 -10.73 16.16
CA LEU A 265 -10.53 -9.73 17.14
C LEU A 265 -11.01 -8.33 16.75
N PHE A 266 -10.76 -7.93 15.49
CA PHE A 266 -11.15 -6.63 14.97
C PHE A 266 -12.66 -6.41 15.09
N ARG A 267 -13.47 -7.39 14.71
CA ARG A 267 -14.92 -7.33 14.82
C ARG A 267 -15.39 -7.23 16.27
N GLU A 268 -14.78 -8.00 17.17
CA GLU A 268 -15.13 -8.00 18.60
C GLU A 268 -14.82 -6.63 19.23
N THR A 269 -13.68 -6.02 18.89
CA THR A 269 -13.26 -4.70 19.36
C THR A 269 -14.04 -3.55 18.72
N PHE A 270 -14.32 -3.62 17.42
CA PHE A 270 -14.97 -2.54 16.67
C PHE A 270 -16.36 -2.96 16.19
N ALA A 271 -16.51 -3.26 14.92
CA ALA A 271 -17.72 -3.74 14.31
C ALA A 271 -17.35 -4.51 13.03
N GLY A 272 -18.29 -5.29 12.50
CA GLY A 272 -18.08 -5.99 11.24
C GLY A 272 -18.97 -7.21 11.09
N ARG A 273 -19.06 -7.71 9.87
CA ARG A 273 -19.82 -8.92 9.56
C ARG A 273 -19.14 -10.14 10.17
N SER A 274 -19.95 -11.13 10.58
CA SER A 274 -19.42 -12.44 10.98
C SER A 274 -18.93 -13.24 9.77
N LEU A 275 -17.93 -14.10 9.98
CA LEU A 275 -17.44 -15.02 8.95
C LEU A 275 -18.56 -15.90 8.38
N ARG A 276 -19.51 -16.33 9.22
CA ARG A 276 -20.68 -17.10 8.79
C ARG A 276 -21.52 -16.29 7.79
N SER A 277 -21.90 -15.06 8.15
CA SER A 277 -22.70 -14.20 7.26
C SER A 277 -21.95 -13.85 5.98
N GLN A 278 -20.62 -13.68 6.03
CA GLN A 278 -19.81 -13.50 4.82
C GLN A 278 -19.89 -14.72 3.90
N ARG A 279 -19.76 -15.94 4.44
CA ARG A 279 -19.87 -17.19 3.68
C ARG A 279 -21.27 -17.34 3.05
N ASP A 280 -22.32 -17.02 3.80
CA ASP A 280 -23.70 -17.09 3.30
C ASP A 280 -23.93 -16.13 2.12
N ILE A 281 -23.39 -14.90 2.19
CA ILE A 281 -23.47 -13.93 1.09
C ILE A 281 -22.69 -14.41 -0.12
N ARG A 282 -21.47 -14.93 0.07
CA ARG A 282 -20.67 -15.48 -1.05
C ARG A 282 -21.36 -16.65 -1.73
N ALA A 283 -22.00 -17.53 -0.97
CA ALA A 283 -22.78 -18.63 -1.51
C ALA A 283 -23.95 -18.12 -2.36
N LYS A 284 -24.68 -17.10 -1.88
CA LYS A 284 -25.80 -16.50 -2.64
C LYS A 284 -25.35 -15.77 -3.90
N ASN A 285 -24.21 -15.10 -3.85
CA ASN A 285 -23.68 -14.32 -4.96
C ASN A 285 -22.90 -15.17 -5.97
N SER A 286 -22.84 -16.51 -5.78
CA SER A 286 -22.14 -17.45 -6.68
C SER A 286 -20.68 -17.06 -6.98
N VAL A 287 -19.98 -16.45 -6.02
CA VAL A 287 -18.56 -16.03 -6.16
C VAL A 287 -17.61 -17.20 -5.86
N GLN A 288 -18.09 -18.43 -6.05
CA GLN A 288 -17.31 -19.64 -5.83
C GLN A 288 -16.76 -20.13 -7.16
N LEU A 289 -15.57 -20.72 -7.12
CA LEU A 289 -15.07 -21.46 -8.26
C LEU A 289 -16.01 -22.66 -8.48
N ALA A 290 -16.65 -22.71 -9.65
CA ALA A 290 -17.46 -23.86 -10.02
C ALA A 290 -16.57 -25.10 -10.18
N ASP A 291 -17.13 -26.26 -9.86
CA ASP A 291 -16.40 -27.53 -10.02
C ASP A 291 -16.05 -27.79 -11.50
N GLY A 292 -14.89 -28.40 -11.71
CA GLY A 292 -14.42 -28.77 -13.04
C GLY A 292 -14.02 -27.60 -13.95
N LEU A 293 -14.13 -27.84 -15.25
CA LEU A 293 -13.88 -26.87 -16.31
C LEU A 293 -15.19 -26.21 -16.74
N ALA A 294 -15.53 -25.09 -16.09
CA ALA A 294 -16.75 -24.36 -16.33
C ALA A 294 -16.48 -22.96 -16.88
N LEU A 295 -17.23 -22.53 -17.90
CA LEU A 295 -17.10 -21.20 -18.53
C LEU A 295 -17.20 -20.05 -17.51
N VAL A 296 -18.06 -20.20 -16.50
CA VAL A 296 -18.27 -19.22 -15.43
C VAL A 296 -17.00 -18.94 -14.61
N ASN A 297 -16.01 -19.85 -14.61
CA ASN A 297 -14.74 -19.63 -13.91
C ASN A 297 -13.79 -18.70 -14.69
N PHE A 298 -13.96 -18.60 -16.01
CA PHE A 298 -13.10 -17.81 -16.89
C PHE A 298 -13.65 -16.39 -17.12
N GLN A 299 -14.98 -16.22 -17.03
CA GLN A 299 -15.66 -14.92 -17.18
C GLN A 299 -15.14 -13.83 -16.23
N PRO A 300 -14.90 -14.09 -14.92
CA PRO A 300 -14.35 -13.09 -14.02
C PRO A 300 -12.98 -12.57 -14.46
N VAL A 301 -12.11 -13.44 -15.01
CA VAL A 301 -10.81 -13.02 -15.53
C VAL A 301 -11.01 -12.04 -16.68
N SER A 302 -11.89 -12.36 -17.63
CA SER A 302 -12.23 -11.47 -18.75
C SER A 302 -12.75 -10.10 -18.27
N SER A 303 -13.63 -10.08 -17.26
CA SER A 303 -14.13 -8.83 -16.66
C SER A 303 -13.01 -8.02 -16.00
N ILE A 304 -12.15 -8.67 -15.21
CA ILE A 304 -11.02 -7.99 -14.55
C ILE A 304 -10.07 -7.38 -15.58
N LEU A 305 -9.77 -8.08 -16.68
CA LEU A 305 -8.91 -7.54 -17.73
C LEU A 305 -9.53 -6.33 -18.42
N LYS A 306 -10.86 -6.30 -18.61
CA LYS A 306 -11.57 -5.13 -19.14
C LYS A 306 -11.48 -3.94 -18.18
N ASP A 307 -11.67 -4.17 -16.88
CA ASP A 307 -11.56 -3.12 -15.87
C ASP A 307 -10.14 -2.54 -15.78
N LEU A 308 -9.12 -3.36 -16.09
CA LEU A 308 -7.71 -2.96 -16.18
C LEU A 308 -7.32 -2.36 -17.56
N ASP A 309 -8.25 -2.30 -18.52
CA ASP A 309 -7.98 -1.94 -19.93
C ASP A 309 -6.83 -2.76 -20.55
N TYR A 310 -6.72 -4.04 -20.16
CA TYR A 310 -5.67 -4.93 -20.63
C TYR A 310 -6.18 -5.84 -21.75
N SER A 311 -5.59 -5.70 -22.93
CA SER A 311 -5.89 -6.51 -24.12
C SER A 311 -4.70 -7.32 -24.63
N GLY A 312 -3.64 -7.41 -23.82
CA GLY A 312 -2.39 -8.08 -24.14
C GLY A 312 -2.44 -9.61 -23.97
N PRO A 313 -1.28 -10.28 -24.12
CA PRO A 313 -1.19 -11.73 -24.06
C PRO A 313 -1.33 -12.29 -22.64
N LEU A 314 -1.71 -13.55 -22.55
CA LEU A 314 -1.88 -14.30 -21.30
C LEU A 314 -1.09 -15.60 -21.33
N ALA A 315 -0.67 -16.06 -20.16
CA ALA A 315 -0.05 -17.36 -19.96
C ALA A 315 -1.00 -18.26 -19.16
N VAL A 316 -1.10 -19.53 -19.56
CA VAL A 316 -1.79 -20.58 -18.81
C VAL A 316 -0.76 -21.46 -18.10
N GLY A 317 -0.92 -21.66 -16.81
CA GLY A 317 -0.13 -22.59 -16.02
C GLY A 317 -0.95 -23.80 -15.59
N SER A 318 -0.37 -25.00 -15.66
CA SER A 318 -0.96 -26.22 -15.09
C SER A 318 0.05 -26.95 -14.21
N ASP A 319 -0.40 -27.39 -13.04
CA ASP A 319 0.42 -28.21 -12.13
C ASP A 319 -0.46 -29.12 -11.28
N GLN A 320 0.12 -30.22 -10.80
CA GLN A 320 -0.53 -31.13 -9.86
C GLN A 320 -0.02 -30.90 -8.43
N THR A 321 -0.94 -30.68 -7.49
CA THR A 321 -0.64 -30.72 -6.05
C THR A 321 -1.13 -32.00 -5.41
N VAL A 322 -0.34 -32.59 -4.51
CA VAL A 322 -0.77 -33.74 -3.70
C VAL A 322 -1.84 -33.30 -2.70
N CYS A 323 -2.83 -34.15 -2.48
CA CYS A 323 -3.93 -33.94 -1.54
C CYS A 323 -4.06 -35.10 -0.57
N LEU A 324 -4.61 -34.82 0.62
CA LEU A 324 -4.95 -35.85 1.58
C LEU A 324 -6.11 -36.70 1.05
N LYS A 325 -5.86 -37.99 0.84
CA LYS A 325 -6.87 -38.98 0.44
C LYS A 325 -7.97 -39.06 1.50
N SER A 326 -9.13 -38.49 1.20
CA SER A 326 -10.29 -38.45 2.09
C SER A 326 -11.57 -38.32 1.29
N LEU A 327 -12.68 -38.86 1.81
CA LEU A 327 -14.01 -38.70 1.25
C LEU A 327 -14.86 -37.82 2.17
N ARG A 328 -15.64 -36.91 1.58
CA ARG A 328 -16.54 -36.01 2.30
C ARG A 328 -17.87 -35.90 1.57
N ALA A 329 -18.97 -35.92 2.30
CA ALA A 329 -20.28 -35.57 1.76
C ALA A 329 -20.51 -34.06 1.93
N HIS A 330 -20.83 -33.37 0.83
CA HIS A 330 -21.13 -31.95 0.83
C HIS A 330 -22.20 -31.63 -0.23
N ASP A 331 -23.29 -30.98 0.18
CA ASP A 331 -24.35 -30.47 -0.71
C ASP A 331 -24.92 -31.51 -1.73
N GLY A 332 -25.07 -32.77 -1.31
CA GLY A 332 -25.54 -33.85 -2.18
C GLY A 332 -24.46 -34.47 -3.09
N TYR A 333 -23.20 -34.12 -2.88
CA TYR A 333 -22.04 -34.67 -3.60
C TYR A 333 -21.06 -35.37 -2.66
N LEU A 334 -20.49 -36.46 -3.15
CA LEU A 334 -19.36 -37.15 -2.55
C LEU A 334 -18.07 -36.60 -3.16
N VAL A 335 -17.32 -35.86 -2.36
CA VAL A 335 -16.10 -35.14 -2.71
C VAL A 335 -14.88 -35.95 -2.30
N GLY A 336 -13.84 -35.95 -3.15
CA GLY A 336 -12.54 -36.58 -2.88
C GLY A 336 -12.29 -37.91 -3.59
N ALA A 337 -13.18 -38.30 -4.50
CA ALA A 337 -12.95 -39.37 -5.45
C ALA A 337 -12.16 -38.88 -6.68
N GLN A 338 -11.50 -39.80 -7.40
CA GLN A 338 -10.90 -39.48 -8.69
C GLN A 338 -12.00 -39.14 -9.71
N GLY A 339 -11.74 -38.15 -10.57
CA GLY A 339 -12.68 -37.76 -11.63
C GLY A 339 -13.72 -36.71 -11.23
N GLY A 340 -13.69 -36.22 -9.99
CA GLY A 340 -14.48 -35.06 -9.53
C GLY A 340 -15.55 -35.43 -8.52
N ASP A 341 -16.47 -34.48 -8.31
CA ASP A 341 -17.55 -34.62 -7.34
C ASP A 341 -18.66 -35.55 -7.87
N ILE A 342 -19.05 -36.54 -7.06
CA ILE A 342 -20.03 -37.56 -7.46
C ILE A 342 -21.37 -37.28 -6.77
N LYS A 343 -22.40 -36.95 -7.56
CA LYS A 343 -23.74 -36.72 -7.03
C LYS A 343 -24.34 -38.01 -6.43
N PHE A 344 -24.95 -37.90 -5.25
CA PHE A 344 -25.73 -38.96 -4.64
C PHE A 344 -27.15 -38.48 -4.32
N ASN A 345 -28.11 -39.41 -4.27
CA ASN A 345 -29.54 -39.10 -4.12
C ASN A 345 -30.17 -39.74 -2.88
N SER A 346 -29.47 -40.66 -2.21
CA SER A 346 -29.92 -41.30 -0.97
C SER A 346 -28.73 -41.74 -0.12
N GLU A 347 -29.00 -42.09 1.14
CA GLU A 347 -27.98 -42.61 2.05
C GLU A 347 -27.45 -43.98 1.59
N GLU A 348 -28.31 -44.85 1.06
CA GLU A 348 -27.91 -46.15 0.51
C GLU A 348 -27.00 -45.97 -0.69
N HIS A 349 -27.36 -45.07 -1.62
CA HIS A 349 -26.52 -44.76 -2.77
C HIS A 349 -25.15 -44.22 -2.34
N LEU A 350 -25.12 -43.33 -1.34
CA LEU A 350 -23.87 -42.83 -0.76
C LEU A 350 -23.02 -43.95 -0.15
N LYS A 351 -23.62 -44.89 0.59
CA LYS A 351 -22.92 -46.06 1.14
C LYS A 351 -22.31 -46.92 0.03
N THR A 352 -23.09 -47.20 -1.02
CA THR A 352 -22.62 -47.99 -2.17
C THR A 352 -21.48 -47.30 -2.91
N LEU A 353 -21.58 -45.99 -3.18
CA LEU A 353 -20.52 -45.22 -3.82
C LEU A 353 -19.24 -45.22 -2.98
N THR A 354 -19.37 -44.99 -1.68
CA THR A 354 -18.24 -44.98 -0.73
C THR A 354 -17.54 -46.35 -0.72
N GLN A 355 -18.31 -47.44 -0.63
CA GLN A 355 -17.76 -48.79 -0.64
C GLN A 355 -17.04 -49.09 -1.95
N LYS A 356 -17.63 -48.69 -3.09
CA LYS A 356 -17.02 -48.86 -4.41
C LYS A 356 -15.66 -48.15 -4.48
N ILE A 357 -15.59 -46.88 -4.07
CA ILE A 357 -14.33 -46.10 -4.09
C ILE A 357 -13.26 -46.73 -3.20
N ILE A 358 -13.65 -47.26 -2.03
CA ILE A 358 -12.73 -47.95 -1.12
C ILE A 358 -12.17 -49.22 -1.78
N VAL A 359 -13.04 -50.06 -2.36
CA VAL A 359 -12.66 -51.32 -3.01
C VAL A 359 -11.79 -51.05 -4.24
N ASP A 360 -12.20 -50.11 -5.09
CA ASP A 360 -11.49 -49.73 -6.31
C ASP A 360 -10.24 -48.88 -6.03
N LYS A 361 -10.02 -48.49 -4.76
CA LYS A 361 -8.95 -47.59 -4.30
C LYS A 361 -8.89 -46.26 -5.06
N SER A 362 -10.03 -45.77 -5.54
CA SER A 362 -10.15 -44.62 -6.44
C SER A 362 -10.21 -43.27 -5.70
N PHE A 363 -9.45 -43.13 -4.60
CA PHE A 363 -9.32 -41.87 -3.88
C PHE A 363 -8.52 -40.87 -4.69
N CYS A 364 -8.94 -39.61 -4.67
CA CYS A 364 -8.17 -38.51 -5.25
C CYS A 364 -6.90 -38.29 -4.44
N SER A 365 -5.75 -38.50 -5.08
CA SER A 365 -4.41 -38.30 -4.49
C SER A 365 -3.79 -36.96 -4.87
N LYS A 366 -4.29 -36.35 -5.95
CA LYS A 366 -3.75 -35.10 -6.52
C LYS A 366 -4.85 -34.25 -7.14
N LEU A 367 -4.71 -32.93 -7.07
CA LEU A 367 -5.52 -31.96 -7.79
C LEU A 367 -4.67 -31.29 -8.86
N ARG A 368 -5.16 -31.23 -10.10
CA ARG A 368 -4.58 -30.42 -11.17
C ARG A 368 -5.17 -29.02 -11.12
N ALA A 369 -4.35 -28.01 -10.87
CA ALA A 369 -4.75 -26.62 -10.94
C ALA A 369 -4.49 -26.07 -12.34
N TYR A 370 -5.41 -25.25 -12.84
CA TYR A 370 -5.18 -24.38 -13.99
C TYR A 370 -5.23 -22.93 -13.55
N THR A 371 -4.24 -22.17 -14.01
CA THR A 371 -4.12 -20.76 -13.72
C THR A 371 -3.94 -19.93 -14.97
N ILE A 372 -4.39 -18.68 -14.92
CA ILE A 372 -4.16 -17.67 -15.94
C ILE A 372 -3.35 -16.54 -15.32
N GLN A 373 -2.28 -16.15 -16.00
CA GLN A 373 -1.38 -15.09 -15.56
C GLN A 373 -1.28 -14.01 -16.63
N VAL A 374 -1.39 -12.76 -16.18
CA VAL A 374 -1.00 -11.58 -16.96
C VAL A 374 0.51 -11.41 -16.80
N PRO A 375 1.31 -11.38 -17.89
CA PRO A 375 2.76 -11.28 -17.83
C PRO A 375 3.23 -9.84 -17.52
N LEU A 376 2.63 -9.20 -16.51
CA LEU A 376 3.00 -7.88 -16.02
C LEU A 376 3.26 -7.91 -14.50
N PRO A 377 4.28 -7.20 -14.00
CA PRO A 377 4.52 -7.10 -12.57
C PRO A 377 3.32 -6.55 -11.80
N GLY A 378 3.03 -7.14 -10.65
CA GLY A 378 1.98 -6.65 -9.73
C GLY A 378 0.55 -7.14 -10.05
N ILE A 379 0.33 -7.81 -11.17
CA ILE A 379 -0.97 -8.45 -11.47
C ILE A 379 -0.97 -9.88 -10.89
N PRO A 380 -2.01 -10.26 -10.12
CA PRO A 380 -2.07 -11.59 -9.53
C PRO A 380 -2.32 -12.69 -10.57
N THR A 381 -1.99 -13.92 -10.21
CA THR A 381 -2.37 -15.13 -10.95
C THR A 381 -3.79 -15.54 -10.56
N TYR A 382 -4.61 -15.86 -11.56
CA TYR A 382 -6.00 -16.28 -11.38
C TYR A 382 -6.13 -17.79 -11.46
N VAL A 383 -6.76 -18.42 -10.47
CA VAL A 383 -7.11 -19.86 -10.52
C VAL A 383 -8.44 -20.00 -11.25
N VAL A 384 -8.47 -20.76 -12.34
CA VAL A 384 -9.67 -20.94 -13.18
C VAL A 384 -10.23 -22.35 -13.13
N ALA A 385 -9.46 -23.34 -12.66
CA ALA A 385 -9.97 -24.68 -12.42
C ALA A 385 -9.13 -25.44 -11.41
N LEU A 386 -9.78 -26.34 -10.66
CA LEU A 386 -9.16 -27.35 -9.80
C LEU A 386 -9.80 -28.69 -10.12
N LEU A 387 -9.04 -29.61 -10.72
CA LEU A 387 -9.55 -30.88 -11.24
C LEU A 387 -9.01 -32.06 -10.42
N ALA A 388 -9.89 -32.95 -9.99
CA ALA A 388 -9.50 -34.20 -9.35
C ALA A 388 -8.75 -35.11 -10.33
N SER A 389 -7.44 -35.22 -10.14
CA SER A 389 -6.59 -36.04 -11.00
C SER A 389 -6.86 -37.52 -10.78
N LYS A 390 -6.80 -38.29 -11.88
CA LYS A 390 -6.74 -39.75 -11.84
C LYS A 390 -5.34 -40.19 -11.37
N ASP A 391 -5.23 -41.35 -10.74
CA ASP A 391 -3.95 -41.88 -10.19
C ASP A 391 -2.89 -42.17 -11.28
N LYS A 392 -3.32 -42.17 -12.56
CA LYS A 392 -2.50 -42.44 -13.75
C LYS A 392 -2.90 -41.56 -14.93
N GLU A 393 -3.01 -40.26 -14.71
CA GLU A 393 -3.23 -39.30 -15.78
C GLU A 393 -2.09 -39.40 -16.83
N CYS A 394 -2.45 -39.70 -18.07
CA CYS A 394 -1.50 -39.87 -19.17
C CYS A 394 -1.42 -38.61 -20.06
N ALA A 395 -0.45 -38.58 -20.97
CA ALA A 395 -0.24 -37.42 -21.84
C ALA A 395 -1.48 -37.06 -22.68
N THR A 396 -2.25 -38.06 -23.11
CA THR A 396 -3.50 -37.85 -23.87
C THR A 396 -4.60 -37.23 -23.01
N ASP A 397 -4.75 -37.64 -21.76
CA ASP A 397 -5.70 -37.01 -20.83
C ASP A 397 -5.36 -35.52 -20.62
N ILE A 398 -4.06 -35.22 -20.47
CA ILE A 398 -3.57 -33.85 -20.20
C ILE A 398 -3.83 -32.95 -21.41
N ILE A 399 -3.50 -33.40 -22.63
CA ILE A 399 -3.70 -32.59 -23.83
C ILE A 399 -5.18 -32.38 -24.16
N GLU A 400 -6.05 -33.35 -23.88
CA GLU A 400 -7.51 -33.17 -23.98
C GLU A 400 -7.99 -32.09 -23.00
N THR A 401 -7.48 -32.10 -21.79
CA THR A 401 -7.78 -31.07 -20.79
C THR A 401 -7.26 -29.70 -21.21
N HIS A 402 -6.05 -29.62 -21.78
CA HIS A 402 -5.49 -28.37 -22.33
C HIS A 402 -6.38 -27.80 -23.44
N LYS A 403 -6.87 -28.64 -24.36
CA LYS A 403 -7.82 -28.22 -25.41
C LYS A 403 -9.05 -27.56 -24.81
N GLN A 404 -9.70 -28.23 -23.85
CA GLN A 404 -10.89 -27.69 -23.19
C GLN A 404 -10.62 -26.34 -22.49
N VAL A 405 -9.46 -26.20 -21.82
CA VAL A 405 -9.07 -24.92 -21.19
C VAL A 405 -8.88 -23.83 -22.23
N LEU A 406 -8.22 -24.13 -23.35
CA LEU A 406 -8.00 -23.17 -24.44
C LEU A 406 -9.32 -22.76 -25.10
N ASP A 407 -10.23 -23.71 -25.33
CA ASP A 407 -11.56 -23.44 -25.88
C ASP A 407 -12.38 -22.54 -24.96
N LEU A 408 -12.32 -22.76 -23.63
CA LEU A 408 -12.98 -21.89 -22.65
C LEU A 408 -12.36 -20.50 -22.61
N CYS A 409 -11.03 -20.39 -22.73
CA CYS A 409 -10.34 -19.10 -22.85
C CYS A 409 -10.79 -18.34 -24.10
N ASP A 410 -10.88 -19.02 -25.24
CA ASP A 410 -11.30 -18.43 -26.52
C ASP A 410 -12.73 -17.89 -26.44
N GLN A 411 -13.66 -18.68 -25.88
CA GLN A 411 -15.07 -18.28 -25.70
C GLN A 411 -15.26 -16.99 -24.89
N VAL A 412 -14.37 -16.69 -23.93
CA VAL A 412 -14.42 -15.44 -23.14
C VAL A 412 -13.46 -14.36 -23.65
N GLY A 413 -12.81 -14.58 -24.80
CA GLY A 413 -11.94 -13.62 -25.47
C GLY A 413 -10.55 -13.46 -24.82
N LEU A 414 -10.07 -14.46 -24.08
CA LEU A 414 -8.77 -14.44 -23.43
C LEU A 414 -7.67 -14.84 -24.42
N LYS A 415 -6.72 -13.93 -24.66
CA LYS A 415 -5.63 -14.12 -25.64
C LYS A 415 -4.45 -14.91 -25.05
N VAL A 416 -4.57 -16.23 -25.01
CA VAL A 416 -3.52 -17.13 -24.51
C VAL A 416 -2.42 -17.31 -25.56
N LEU A 417 -1.16 -17.01 -25.20
CA LEU A 417 0.01 -17.22 -26.08
C LEU A 417 0.96 -18.31 -25.58
N SER A 418 0.85 -18.72 -24.31
CA SER A 418 1.70 -19.77 -23.77
C SER A 418 0.95 -20.68 -22.82
N ILE A 419 1.32 -21.95 -22.83
CA ILE A 419 0.89 -22.93 -21.83
C ILE A 419 2.12 -23.57 -21.19
N SER A 420 2.15 -23.62 -19.88
CA SER A 420 3.28 -24.16 -19.12
C SER A 420 2.85 -25.25 -18.16
N SER A 421 3.68 -26.26 -18.03
CA SER A 421 3.53 -27.33 -17.04
C SER A 421 4.89 -27.76 -16.47
N ASP A 422 4.87 -28.65 -15.48
CA ASP A 422 6.07 -29.20 -14.88
C ASP A 422 6.82 -30.13 -15.85
N GLY A 423 8.07 -30.45 -15.53
CA GLY A 423 8.93 -31.35 -16.30
C GLY A 423 8.65 -32.83 -16.13
N ALA A 424 7.52 -33.23 -15.55
CA ALA A 424 7.15 -34.64 -15.41
C ALA A 424 6.98 -35.30 -16.79
N ALA A 425 7.33 -36.58 -16.92
CA ALA A 425 7.40 -37.26 -18.22
C ALA A 425 6.08 -37.21 -19.03
N ASN A 426 4.93 -37.39 -18.36
CA ASN A 426 3.61 -37.32 -19.02
C ASN A 426 3.26 -35.89 -19.44
N GLU A 427 3.65 -34.90 -18.63
CA GLU A 427 3.42 -33.49 -18.93
C GLU A 427 4.30 -33.00 -20.07
N LEU A 428 5.58 -33.39 -20.10
CA LEU A 428 6.48 -33.13 -21.22
C LEU A 428 5.95 -33.76 -22.51
N SER A 429 5.46 -34.99 -22.42
CA SER A 429 4.84 -35.67 -23.57
C SER A 429 3.60 -34.91 -24.05
N ALA A 430 2.74 -34.43 -23.14
CA ALA A 430 1.59 -33.60 -23.49
C ALA A 430 2.00 -32.25 -24.11
N GLN A 431 3.05 -31.61 -23.60
CA GLN A 431 3.60 -30.38 -24.18
C GLN A 431 4.09 -30.58 -25.62
N MET A 432 4.72 -31.71 -25.93
CA MET A 432 5.13 -32.02 -27.31
C MET A 432 3.93 -32.20 -28.25
N GLU A 433 2.79 -32.67 -27.73
CA GLU A 433 1.55 -32.81 -28.48
C GLU A 433 0.83 -31.46 -28.73
N VAL A 434 1.21 -30.37 -28.04
CA VAL A 434 0.64 -29.02 -28.26
C VAL A 434 0.79 -28.58 -29.71
N VAL A 435 1.90 -28.92 -30.37
CA VAL A 435 2.11 -28.60 -31.79
C VAL A 435 1.01 -29.18 -32.68
N LYS A 436 0.42 -30.32 -32.30
CA LYS A 436 -0.64 -30.99 -33.08
C LYS A 436 -2.04 -30.45 -32.80
N LEU A 437 -2.18 -29.39 -32.01
CA LEU A 437 -3.48 -28.77 -31.71
C LEU A 437 -4.10 -28.05 -32.91
N SER A 438 -3.30 -27.69 -33.91
CA SER A 438 -3.74 -26.99 -35.10
C SER A 438 -2.97 -27.48 -36.32
N ASP A 439 -3.60 -27.45 -37.49
CA ASP A 439 -2.89 -27.69 -38.75
C ASP A 439 -2.12 -26.46 -39.23
N SER A 440 -2.49 -25.27 -38.74
CA SER A 440 -1.85 -23.99 -39.08
C SER A 440 -0.70 -23.68 -38.14
N HIS A 441 0.46 -23.35 -38.71
CA HIS A 441 1.70 -23.18 -37.94
C HIS A 441 2.54 -22.00 -38.42
N LEU A 442 3.22 -21.34 -37.48
CA LEU A 442 4.43 -20.57 -37.78
C LEU A 442 5.62 -21.52 -37.82
N LYS A 443 6.39 -21.48 -38.92
CA LYS A 443 7.53 -22.39 -39.14
C LYS A 443 8.84 -21.64 -39.21
N PHE A 444 9.83 -22.10 -38.45
CA PHE A 444 11.20 -21.60 -38.49
C PHE A 444 12.15 -22.75 -38.82
N ILE A 445 12.67 -22.76 -40.04
CA ILE A 445 13.48 -23.86 -40.56
C ILE A 445 14.91 -23.39 -40.81
N ARG A 446 15.89 -24.09 -40.23
CA ARG A 446 17.33 -23.94 -40.51
C ARG A 446 17.92 -25.30 -40.90
N PRO A 447 17.85 -25.68 -42.20
CA PRO A 447 18.24 -27.02 -42.64
C PRO A 447 19.70 -27.37 -42.32
N LYS A 448 20.62 -26.41 -42.46
CA LYS A 448 22.06 -26.57 -42.15
C LYS A 448 22.31 -27.08 -40.73
N HIS A 449 21.45 -26.72 -39.78
CA HIS A 449 21.57 -27.08 -38.36
C HIS A 449 20.56 -28.16 -37.94
N LYS A 450 19.78 -28.71 -38.89
CA LYS A 450 18.67 -29.64 -38.62
C LYS A 450 17.65 -29.10 -37.60
N ILE A 451 17.37 -27.80 -37.65
CA ILE A 451 16.37 -27.16 -36.80
C ILE A 451 15.10 -26.95 -37.62
N ASP A 452 13.98 -27.49 -37.14
CA ASP A 452 12.62 -27.24 -37.63
C ASP A 452 11.73 -26.98 -36.41
N ILE A 453 11.35 -25.71 -36.20
CA ILE A 453 10.49 -25.30 -35.10
C ILE A 453 9.13 -24.96 -35.69
N GLN A 454 8.09 -25.59 -35.16
CA GLN A 454 6.70 -25.37 -35.55
C GLN A 454 5.92 -24.88 -34.34
N ILE A 455 5.24 -23.74 -34.48
CA ILE A 455 4.40 -23.15 -33.43
C ILE A 455 2.96 -23.18 -33.94
N PRO A 456 2.04 -23.89 -33.27
CA PRO A 456 0.65 -23.98 -33.70
C PRO A 456 -0.06 -22.64 -33.53
N LEU A 457 -1.00 -22.37 -34.43
CA LEU A 457 -1.91 -21.23 -34.36
C LEU A 457 -3.28 -21.71 -33.87
N VAL A 458 -3.67 -21.31 -32.66
CA VAL A 458 -4.87 -21.80 -31.93
C VAL A 458 -5.81 -20.63 -31.58
N GLY A 459 -7.11 -20.89 -31.52
CA GLY A 459 -8.14 -19.91 -31.14
C GLY A 459 -8.71 -19.10 -32.32
N SER A 460 -9.59 -18.16 -31.99
CA SER A 460 -10.30 -17.29 -32.94
C SER A 460 -10.27 -15.82 -32.44
N PRO A 461 -9.39 -14.96 -33.00
CA PRO A 461 -8.51 -15.19 -34.13
C PRO A 461 -7.33 -16.13 -33.79
N PRO A 462 -6.72 -16.78 -34.79
CA PRO A 462 -5.60 -17.70 -34.59
C PRO A 462 -4.37 -16.99 -34.00
N LEU A 463 -3.92 -17.45 -32.83
CA LEU A 463 -2.77 -16.93 -32.09
C LEU A 463 -1.68 -17.99 -31.91
N PRO A 464 -0.38 -17.62 -31.92
CA PRO A 464 0.70 -18.56 -31.67
C PRO A 464 0.65 -19.06 -30.23
N LEU A 465 0.62 -20.38 -30.05
CA LEU A 465 0.66 -21.02 -28.74
C LEU A 465 2.01 -21.69 -28.51
N VAL A 466 2.75 -21.20 -27.52
CA VAL A 466 4.07 -21.74 -27.15
C VAL A 466 3.97 -22.59 -25.89
N ALA A 467 4.34 -23.86 -25.99
CA ALA A 467 4.51 -24.73 -24.82
C ALA A 467 5.83 -24.41 -24.12
N ILE A 468 5.79 -24.19 -22.80
CA ILE A 468 6.95 -23.80 -22.00
C ILE A 468 7.12 -24.76 -20.81
N GLN A 469 8.32 -25.27 -20.61
CA GLN A 469 8.67 -26.05 -19.42
C GLN A 469 9.16 -25.13 -18.29
N ASP A 470 8.87 -25.47 -17.03
CA ASP A 470 9.44 -24.76 -15.88
C ASP A 470 10.99 -24.82 -15.89
N PRO A 471 11.68 -23.68 -16.11
CA PRO A 471 13.14 -23.66 -16.14
C PRO A 471 13.76 -23.99 -14.78
N LYS A 472 13.05 -23.77 -13.66
CA LYS A 472 13.55 -24.15 -12.33
C LYS A 472 13.58 -25.66 -12.17
N HIS A 473 12.55 -26.36 -12.64
CA HIS A 473 12.54 -27.81 -12.68
C HIS A 473 13.70 -28.39 -13.51
N ALA A 474 13.98 -27.79 -14.67
CA ALA A 474 15.11 -28.21 -15.52
C ALA A 474 16.46 -28.09 -14.79
N ARG A 475 16.68 -27.00 -14.03
CA ARG A 475 17.88 -26.82 -13.19
C ARG A 475 17.97 -27.87 -12.10
N LYS A 476 16.88 -28.06 -11.33
CA LYS A 476 16.81 -29.08 -10.28
C LYS A 476 17.12 -30.47 -10.82
N THR A 477 16.53 -30.83 -11.96
CA THR A 477 16.82 -32.09 -12.63
C THR A 477 18.29 -32.19 -13.01
N SER A 478 18.87 -31.18 -13.64
CA SER A 478 20.27 -31.17 -14.05
C SER A 478 21.22 -31.40 -12.86
N THR A 479 21.02 -30.67 -11.76
CA THR A 479 21.82 -30.83 -10.54
C THR A 479 21.59 -32.19 -9.88
N ASN A 480 20.36 -32.68 -9.85
CA ASN A 480 20.04 -34.00 -9.26
C ASN A 480 20.66 -35.16 -10.06
N GLN A 481 20.77 -35.04 -11.39
CA GLN A 481 21.46 -36.05 -12.20
C GLN A 481 22.94 -36.15 -11.84
N LEU A 482 23.60 -35.01 -11.62
CA LEU A 482 25.00 -34.94 -11.19
C LEU A 482 25.22 -35.57 -9.81
N LEU A 483 24.30 -35.34 -8.87
CA LEU A 483 24.38 -35.85 -7.49
C LEU A 483 23.90 -37.30 -7.32
N SER A 484 23.42 -37.95 -8.38
CA SER A 484 22.93 -39.32 -8.30
C SER A 484 24.04 -40.34 -8.00
N GLY A 485 25.31 -39.96 -8.16
CA GLY A 485 26.49 -40.83 -7.98
C GLY A 485 26.64 -41.92 -9.05
N ALA A 486 25.55 -42.32 -9.69
CA ALA A 486 25.49 -43.33 -10.74
C ALA A 486 25.68 -42.76 -12.16
N ARG A 487 25.76 -41.43 -12.31
CA ARG A 487 25.82 -40.76 -13.63
C ARG A 487 27.04 -39.87 -13.76
N LEU A 488 27.61 -39.91 -14.97
CA LEU A 488 28.67 -39.05 -15.46
C LEU A 488 28.05 -38.05 -16.44
N LEU A 489 28.21 -36.75 -16.22
CA LEU A 489 27.79 -35.74 -17.20
C LEU A 489 28.95 -35.46 -18.15
N CYS A 490 28.76 -35.73 -19.44
CA CYS A 490 29.78 -35.51 -20.47
C CYS A 490 29.47 -34.26 -21.29
N PHE A 491 30.48 -33.39 -21.43
CA PHE A 491 30.45 -32.17 -22.24
C PHE A 491 31.54 -32.27 -23.33
N GLY A 492 31.20 -32.94 -24.43
CA GLY A 492 32.17 -33.30 -25.46
C GLY A 492 33.22 -34.27 -24.90
N LYS A 493 34.49 -33.84 -24.87
CA LYS A 493 35.61 -34.64 -24.31
C LYS A 493 35.80 -34.48 -22.80
N TYR A 494 35.07 -33.57 -22.16
CA TYR A 494 35.16 -33.30 -20.73
C TYR A 494 34.03 -34.00 -19.99
N TRP A 495 34.23 -34.27 -18.71
CA TRP A 495 33.21 -34.89 -17.87
C TRP A 495 33.19 -34.29 -16.48
N PHE A 496 32.03 -34.36 -15.84
CA PHE A 496 31.81 -33.89 -14.48
C PHE A 496 30.98 -34.92 -13.71
N SER A 497 31.31 -35.11 -12.42
CA SER A 497 30.65 -36.09 -11.55
C SER A 497 30.64 -35.57 -10.12
N ILE A 498 29.91 -36.27 -9.24
CA ILE A 498 29.86 -35.95 -7.81
C ILE A 498 31.25 -35.93 -7.14
N LEU A 499 32.23 -36.70 -7.64
CA LEU A 499 33.58 -36.73 -7.09
C LEU A 499 34.29 -35.37 -7.25
N HIS A 500 34.03 -34.68 -8.36
CA HIS A 500 34.57 -33.34 -8.54
C HIS A 500 33.91 -32.35 -7.57
N LEU A 501 32.59 -32.49 -7.35
CA LEU A 501 31.89 -31.67 -6.36
C LEU A 501 32.37 -31.93 -4.93
N SER A 502 32.69 -33.17 -4.55
CA SER A 502 33.22 -33.48 -3.22
C SER A 502 34.58 -32.85 -2.98
N VAL A 503 35.44 -32.78 -4.01
CA VAL A 503 36.73 -32.07 -3.89
C VAL A 503 36.52 -30.56 -3.82
N ILE A 504 35.63 -30.01 -4.65
CA ILE A 504 35.33 -28.56 -4.67
C ILE A 504 34.77 -28.10 -3.33
N VAL A 505 33.85 -28.86 -2.73
CA VAL A 505 33.20 -28.47 -1.46
C VAL A 505 34.15 -28.51 -0.27
N GLU A 506 35.22 -29.29 -0.35
CA GLU A 506 36.29 -29.38 0.65
C GLU A 506 37.40 -28.34 0.42
N SER A 507 37.38 -27.61 -0.69
CA SER A 507 38.42 -26.63 -1.04
C SER A 507 38.26 -25.31 -0.28
N ASP A 508 39.38 -24.71 0.12
CA ASP A 508 39.39 -23.40 0.76
C ASP A 508 38.80 -22.32 -0.17
N GLY A 509 37.81 -21.57 0.34
CA GLY A 509 37.12 -20.53 -0.41
C GLY A 509 35.95 -21.01 -1.28
N ALA A 510 35.51 -22.26 -1.15
CA ALA A 510 34.32 -22.76 -1.83
C ALA A 510 33.06 -21.96 -1.45
N SER A 511 32.28 -21.56 -2.44
CA SER A 511 30.97 -20.90 -2.25
C SER A 511 29.82 -21.90 -2.06
N ILE A 512 30.08 -23.20 -2.24
CA ILE A 512 29.12 -24.30 -2.13
C ILE A 512 29.29 -24.94 -0.75
N TYR A 513 28.19 -25.28 -0.08
CA TYR A 513 28.24 -25.93 1.23
C TYR A 513 28.16 -27.45 1.13
N PRO A 514 28.68 -28.21 2.12
CA PRO A 514 28.55 -29.67 2.16
C PRO A 514 27.11 -30.17 2.01
N LYS A 515 26.13 -29.43 2.56
CA LYS A 515 24.69 -29.75 2.46
C LYS A 515 24.10 -29.57 1.05
N ASP A 516 24.77 -28.83 0.17
CA ASP A 516 24.31 -28.61 -1.20
C ASP A 516 24.69 -29.81 -2.10
N VAL A 517 25.71 -30.56 -1.70
CA VAL A 517 26.23 -31.76 -2.37
C VAL A 517 25.73 -33.04 -1.70
N PHE A 518 25.80 -33.12 -0.38
CA PHE A 518 25.45 -34.30 0.42
C PHE A 518 24.17 -34.10 1.21
N ASN A 519 23.30 -35.13 1.25
CA ASN A 519 22.00 -35.08 1.93
C ASN A 519 21.17 -33.82 1.60
N CYS A 520 21.25 -33.39 0.34
CA CYS A 520 20.64 -32.16 -0.11
C CYS A 520 19.11 -32.26 -0.16
N ASP A 521 18.45 -31.13 0.08
CA ASP A 521 17.07 -30.94 -0.32
C ASP A 521 17.00 -30.78 -1.85
N LYS A 522 16.57 -31.85 -2.52
CA LYS A 522 16.49 -31.91 -3.99
C LYS A 522 15.41 -31.00 -4.58
N GLN A 523 14.49 -30.50 -3.76
CA GLN A 523 13.41 -29.60 -4.17
C GLN A 523 13.75 -28.12 -3.97
N ASP A 524 14.81 -27.80 -3.23
CA ASP A 524 15.25 -26.42 -3.03
C ASP A 524 15.76 -25.82 -4.35
N ASP A 525 15.05 -24.79 -4.81
CA ASP A 525 15.45 -23.99 -5.97
C ASP A 525 16.76 -23.25 -5.69
N GLY A 526 16.98 -22.74 -4.47
CA GLY A 526 18.17 -21.96 -4.11
C GLY A 526 19.46 -22.75 -4.25
N ARG A 527 19.43 -24.03 -3.87
CA ARG A 527 20.52 -24.99 -4.07
C ARG A 527 20.80 -25.31 -5.54
N ALA A 528 19.76 -25.29 -6.39
CA ALA A 528 19.93 -25.60 -7.81
C ALA A 528 20.56 -24.45 -8.61
N TYR A 529 20.54 -23.21 -8.08
CA TYR A 529 21.22 -22.03 -8.62
C TYR A 529 22.66 -21.96 -8.11
#